data_AF-A0A2G5FCF4-F1
#
_entry.id   AF-A0A2G5FCF4-F1
#
_cell.length_a   1.000
_cell.length_b   1.000
_cell.length_c   1.000
_cell.angle_alpha   90.00
_cell.angle_beta   90.00
_cell.angle_gamma   90.00
#
_symmetry.space_group_name_H-M   'P 1'
#
loop_
_entity.id
_entity.type
_entity.pdbx_description
1 polymer ?
#
loop_
_entity_poly.entity_id
_entity_poly.type
_entity_poly.pdbx_seq_one_letter_code
_entity_poly.pdbx_strand_id
1 'polypeptide(L)' 'MKYFTKSGDMIQYYKHSSRWNGLKSAILEVKPRMRWIIGNGKKVDLWRDNWLGSSIQDILHLSPSQLRVARPKLVH' A
#
# COMPACT_ATOMS: atom_id res chain seq x y z
N MET A 1 5.72 -2.39 21.44
CA MET A 1 5.19 -1.77 22.68
C MET A 1 3.89 -2.49 23.03
N LYS A 2 3.84 -3.16 24.19
CA LYS A 2 2.65 -3.90 24.64
C LYS A 2 1.73 -2.90 25.34
N TYR A 3 0.47 -2.83 24.91
CA TYR A 3 -0.52 -1.96 25.52
C TYR A 3 -1.42 -2.78 26.42
N PHE A 4 -1.70 -2.28 27.61
CA PHE A 4 -2.59 -2.91 28.57
C PHE A 4 -3.86 -2.08 28.72
N THR A 5 -4.98 -2.74 28.99
CA THR A 5 -6.23 -2.08 29.39
C THR A 5 -6.07 -1.45 30.77
N LYS A 6 -7.01 -0.59 31.17
CA LYS A 6 -7.05 -0.06 32.55
C LYS A 6 -7.26 -1.16 33.60
N SER A 7 -7.79 -2.31 33.20
CA SER A 7 -7.96 -3.52 34.02
C SER A 7 -6.73 -4.44 34.04
N GLY A 8 -5.67 -4.12 33.29
CA GLY A 8 -4.42 -4.90 33.27
C GLY A 8 -4.35 -5.99 32.21
N ASP A 9 -5.38 -6.15 31.38
CA ASP A 9 -5.40 -7.15 30.31
C ASP A 9 -4.56 -6.70 29.11
N MET A 10 -3.82 -7.62 28.50
CA MET A 10 -2.99 -7.32 27.34
C MET A 10 -3.88 -7.11 26.10
N ILE A 11 -3.77 -5.94 25.47
CA ILE A 11 -4.52 -5.61 24.26
C ILE A 11 -3.94 -6.43 23.10
N GLN A 12 -4.69 -7.44 22.65
CA GLN A 12 -4.29 -8.34 21.56
C GLN A 12 -4.61 -7.81 20.15
N TYR A 13 -5.32 -6.67 20.04
CA TYR A 13 -5.64 -6.06 18.75
C TYR A 13 -4.74 -4.85 18.43
N TYR A 14 -4.53 -4.59 17.13
CA TYR A 14 -3.77 -3.44 16.65
C TYR A 14 -4.45 -2.13 17.09
N LYS A 15 -3.78 -1.35 17.95
CA LYS A 15 -4.26 -0.03 18.35
C LYS A 15 -3.97 0.96 17.21
N HIS A 16 -5.02 1.26 16.44
CA HIS A 16 -5.02 2.16 15.29
C HIS A 16 -4.18 3.43 15.56
N SER A 17 -3.15 3.68 14.75
CA SER A 17 -2.27 4.83 14.96
C SER A 17 -3.02 6.15 14.74
N SER A 18 -3.10 6.99 15.77
CA SER A 18 -3.69 8.34 15.71
C SER A 18 -2.98 9.32 14.77
N ARG A 19 -1.84 8.94 14.17
CA ARG A 19 -1.10 9.73 13.18
C ARG A 19 -1.81 9.89 11.84
N TRP A 20 -2.79 9.04 11.53
CA TRP A 20 -3.49 9.10 10.25
C TRP A 20 -4.34 10.36 10.08
N ASN A 21 -4.82 11.00 11.15
CA ASN A 21 -5.64 12.21 11.01
C ASN A 21 -4.85 13.41 10.48
N GLY A 22 -3.62 13.64 10.96
CA GLY A 22 -2.76 14.70 10.43
C GLY A 22 -2.26 14.41 9.02
N LEU A 23 -2.02 13.14 8.69
CA LEU A 23 -1.71 12.74 7.32
C LEU A 23 -2.95 12.87 6.41
N LYS A 24 -4.16 12.61 6.92
CA LYS A 24 -5.41 12.74 6.16
C LYS A 24 -5.68 14.19 5.78
N SER A 25 -5.47 15.16 6.67
CA SER A 25 -5.60 16.58 6.34
C SER A 25 -4.56 17.00 5.30
N ALA A 26 -3.29 16.60 5.48
CA ALA A 26 -2.24 16.89 4.50
C ALA A 26 -2.57 16.28 3.12
N ILE A 27 -3.01 15.03 3.06
CA ILE A 27 -3.40 14.35 1.82
C ILE A 27 -4.50 15.14 1.10
N LEU A 28 -5.49 15.69 1.79
CA LEU A 28 -6.56 16.47 1.15
C LEU A 28 -6.03 17.73 0.44
N GLU A 29 -4.96 18.34 0.97
CA GLU A 29 -4.34 19.53 0.38
C GLU A 29 -3.42 19.20 -0.81
N VAL A 30 -2.63 18.11 -0.74
CA VAL A 30 -1.73 17.72 -1.84
C VAL A 30 -2.40 16.91 -2.94
N LYS A 31 -3.47 16.15 -2.63
CA LYS A 31 -4.15 15.26 -3.59
C LYS A 31 -4.57 15.95 -4.89
N PRO A 32 -5.12 17.19 -4.89
CA PRO A 32 -5.50 17.87 -6.13
C PRO A 32 -4.32 18.16 -7.08
N ARG A 33 -3.09 18.22 -6.57
CA ARG A 33 -1.88 18.54 -7.34
C ARG A 33 -0.94 17.35 -7.50
N MET A 34 -1.26 16.23 -6.86
CA MET A 34 -0.44 15.03 -6.89
C MET A 34 -0.78 14.21 -8.14
N ARG A 35 0.24 13.88 -8.94
CA ARG A 35 0.14 12.92 -10.04
C ARG A 35 1.09 11.76 -9.78
N TRP A 36 0.58 10.55 -9.94
CA TRP A 36 1.40 9.36 -9.95
C TRP A 36 1.99 9.17 -11.34
N ILE A 37 3.31 9.10 -11.43
CA ILE A 37 4.01 8.73 -12.66
C ILE A 37 4.36 7.26 -12.52
N ILE A 38 3.48 6.38 -13.01
CA ILE A 38 3.65 4.93 -12.94
C ILE A 38 3.60 4.36 -14.37
N GLY A 39 4.47 3.39 -14.62
CA GLY A 39 4.47 2.62 -15.86
C GLY A 39 5.08 3.36 -17.05
N ASN A 40 4.70 2.93 -18.25
CA ASN A 40 5.32 3.35 -19.52
C ASN A 40 4.48 4.34 -20.35
N GLY A 41 3.45 4.94 -19.74
CA GLY A 41 2.55 5.89 -20.38
C GLY A 41 1.50 5.28 -21.34
N LYS A 42 1.54 3.96 -21.60
CA LYS A 42 0.52 3.26 -22.41
C LYS A 42 -0.41 2.40 -21.56
N LYS A 43 0.15 1.68 -20.61
CA LYS A 43 -0.58 0.78 -19.70
C LYS A 43 0.16 0.70 -18.36
N VAL A 44 -0.62 0.46 -17.31
CA VAL A 44 -0.08 0.23 -15.97
C VAL A 44 -0.12 -1.28 -15.67
N ASP A 45 1.05 -1.86 -15.39
CA ASP A 45 1.21 -3.20 -14.83
C ASP A 45 1.48 -3.07 -13.33
N LEU A 46 0.49 -3.43 -12.51
CA LEU A 46 0.57 -3.35 -11.05
C LEU A 46 1.83 -4.03 -10.49
N TRP A 47 2.22 -5.17 -11.05
CA TRP A 47 3.26 -5.99 -10.47
C TRP A 47 4.65 -5.57 -10.94
N ARG A 48 4.75 -5.17 -12.20
CA ARG A 48 6.04 -5.00 -12.89
C ARG A 48 6.46 -3.54 -13.06
N ASP A 49 5.52 -2.62 -13.06
CA ASP A 49 5.88 -1.21 -13.21
C ASP A 49 6.59 -0.70 -11.95
N ASN A 50 7.41 0.31 -12.15
CA ASN A 50 8.10 1.00 -11.06
C ASN A 50 7.09 1.91 -10.34
N TRP A 51 6.87 1.64 -9.05
CA TRP A 51 5.96 2.44 -8.22
C TRP A 51 6.72 3.46 -7.37
N LEU A 52 7.83 3.04 -6.76
CA LEU A 52 8.59 3.83 -5.77
C LEU A 52 10.10 3.49 -5.81
N GLY A 53 10.69 3.45 -7.00
CA GLY A 53 12.08 3.06 -7.23
C GLY A 53 12.27 1.56 -7.52
N SER A 54 11.29 0.73 -7.23
CA SER A 54 11.24 -0.69 -7.55
C SER A 54 9.83 -1.16 -7.89
N SER A 55 9.73 -2.35 -8.50
CA SER A 55 8.44 -2.98 -8.77
C SER A 55 7.88 -3.67 -7.52
N ILE A 56 6.57 -3.83 -7.45
CA ILE A 56 5.94 -4.58 -6.33
C ILE A 56 6.43 -6.04 -6.33
N GLN A 57 6.66 -6.62 -7.51
CA GLN A 57 7.25 -7.94 -7.65
C GLN A 57 8.60 -8.02 -6.92
N ASP A 58 9.46 -7.02 -7.08
CA ASP A 58 10.79 -7.00 -6.45
C ASP A 58 10.70 -6.77 -4.94
N ILE A 59 9.84 -5.84 -4.49
CA ILE A 59 9.64 -5.53 -3.07
C ILE A 59 9.16 -6.76 -2.30
N LEU A 60 8.28 -7.55 -2.91
CA LEU A 60 7.69 -8.73 -2.30
C LEU A 60 8.43 -10.04 -2.65
N HIS A 61 9.53 -9.95 -3.40
CA HIS A 61 10.30 -11.10 -3.88
C HIS A 61 9.44 -12.18 -4.55
N LEU A 62 8.49 -11.76 -5.39
CA LEU A 62 7.54 -12.67 -6.03
C LEU A 62 8.16 -13.33 -7.27
N SER A 63 8.01 -14.65 -7.33
CA SER A 63 8.37 -15.42 -8.52
C SER A 63 7.32 -15.28 -9.64
N PRO A 64 7.69 -15.51 -10.91
CA PRO A 64 6.76 -15.43 -12.04
C PRO A 64 5.53 -16.34 -11.92
N SER A 65 5.65 -17.49 -11.23
CA SER A 65 4.54 -18.42 -11.00
C SER A 65 3.50 -17.83 -10.04
N GLN A 66 3.94 -17.10 -9.01
CA GLN A 66 3.05 -16.43 -8.05
C GLN A 66 2.29 -15.26 -8.69
N LEU A 67 2.95 -14.50 -9.57
CA LEU A 67 2.29 -13.41 -10.31
C LEU A 67 1.19 -13.90 -11.24
N ARG A 68 1.31 -15.12 -11.76
CA ARG A 68 0.31 -15.70 -12.65
C ARG A 68 -1.03 -15.94 -11.93
N VAL A 69 -0.98 -16.22 -10.63
CA VAL A 69 -2.16 -16.41 -9.77
C VAL A 69 -2.75 -15.06 -9.33
N ALA A 70 -1.89 -14.07 -9.09
CA ALA A 70 -2.29 -12.76 -8.59
C ALA A 70 -2.78 -11.78 -9.67
N ARG A 71 -2.81 -12.19 -10.95
CA ARG A 71 -3.30 -11.35 -12.04
C ARG A 71 -4.83 -11.28 -11.97
N PRO A 72 -5.44 -10.12 -11.65
CA PRO A 72 -6.88 -10.00 -11.81
C PRO A 72 -7.19 -10.21 -13.29
N LYS A 73 -8.18 -11.06 -13.60
CA LYS A 73 -8.79 -11.05 -14.93
C LYS A 73 -9.45 -9.68 -15.07
N LEU A 74 -8.77 -8.76 -15.72
CA LEU A 74 -9.39 -7.53 -16.19
C LEU A 74 -10.42 -7.96 -17.24
N VAL A 75 -11.67 -8.04 -16.80
CA VAL A 75 -12.82 -8.22 -17.69
C VAL A 75 -12.89 -6.95 -18.52
N HIS A 76 -12.71 -7.10 -19.83
CA HIS A 76 -12.89 -6.05 -20.83
C HIS A 76 -14.37 -5.68 -20.96
#